data_AF-A0A352F5U1-F1
#
_entry.id   AF-A0A352F5U1-F1
#
_cell.length_a   1.000
_cell.length_b   1.000
_cell.length_c   1.000
_cell.angle_alpha   90.00
_cell.angle_beta   90.00
_cell.angle_gamma   90.00
#
_symmetry.space_group_name_H-M   'P 1'
#
loop_
_entity.id
_entity.type
_entity.pdbx_description
1 polymer ?
#
loop_
_entity_poly.entity_id
_entity_poly.type
_entity_poly.pdbx_seq_one_letter_code
_entity_poly.pdbx_strand_id
1 'polypeptide(L)'
;ARLANAPAVLAESLLALATAKTQSGDTVGATSNALEAQKIFSSAGRHDCEWLAWLVAARASKASGDDAKARDYASRAQQVFSGLQQQWGNDYYNTYLSRPDVQLSRKQLDEIVSGKT
;
A
#
# COMPACT_ATOMS: atom_id res chain seq x y z
N ALA A 1 21.96 5.53 -18.17
CA ALA A 1 20.52 5.20 -18.04
C ALA A 1 20.18 4.01 -17.11
N ARG A 2 21.14 3.19 -16.62
CA ARG A 2 20.83 1.98 -15.81
C ARG A 2 20.62 2.21 -14.30
N LEU A 3 21.09 3.35 -13.77
CA LEU A 3 21.04 3.66 -12.33
C LEU A 3 19.75 4.36 -11.87
N ALA A 4 18.96 4.93 -12.80
CA ALA A 4 17.70 5.62 -12.47
C ALA A 4 16.57 4.68 -12.05
N ASN A 5 16.65 3.38 -12.39
CA ASN A 5 15.60 2.39 -12.09
C ASN A 5 15.86 1.56 -10.82
N ALA A 6 17.05 1.66 -10.21
CA ALA A 6 17.39 0.82 -9.05
C ALA A 6 16.47 1.05 -7.84
N PRO A 7 16.11 2.31 -7.48
CA PRO A 7 15.18 2.56 -6.38
C PRO A 7 13.75 2.07 -6.66
N ALA A 8 13.27 2.23 -7.90
CA ALA A 8 11.92 1.79 -8.29
C ALA A 8 11.79 0.26 -8.25
N VAL A 9 12.75 -0.45 -8.84
CA VAL A 9 12.78 -1.93 -8.81
C VAL A 9 12.92 -2.45 -7.38
N LEU A 10 13.72 -1.79 -6.54
CA LEU A 10 13.82 -2.14 -5.12
C LEU A 10 12.48 -1.99 -4.41
N ALA A 11 11.79 -0.85 -4.56
CA ALA A 11 10.51 -0.61 -3.91
C ALA A 11 9.42 -1.59 -4.36
N GLU A 12 9.35 -1.89 -5.67
CA GLU A 12 8.43 -2.88 -6.22
C GLU A 12 8.73 -4.30 -5.68
N SER A 13 10.01 -4.66 -5.61
CA SER A 13 10.45 -5.96 -5.05
C SER A 13 10.13 -6.07 -3.55
N LEU A 14 10.35 -5.01 -2.79
CA LEU A 14 10.02 -4.93 -1.36
C LEU A 14 8.51 -5.06 -1.15
N LEU A 15 7.69 -4.38 -1.96
CA LEU A 15 6.23 -4.47 -1.88
C LEU A 15 5.73 -5.87 -2.23
N ALA A 16 6.27 -6.49 -3.28
CA ALA A 16 5.95 -7.85 -3.66
C ALA A 16 6.32 -8.85 -2.54
N LEU A 17 7.52 -8.72 -1.98
CA LEU A 17 7.99 -9.55 -0.87
C LEU A 17 7.14 -9.34 0.39
N ALA A 18 6.77 -8.10 0.71
CA ALA A 18 5.89 -7.81 1.84
C ALA A 18 4.51 -8.45 1.69
N THR A 19 3.96 -8.44 0.47
CA THR A 19 2.68 -9.07 0.15
C THR A 19 2.73 -10.58 0.36
N ALA A 20 3.79 -11.24 -0.15
CA ALA A 20 3.99 -12.67 0.05
C ALA A 20 4.17 -13.03 1.53
N LYS A 21 4.97 -12.25 2.27
CA LYS A 21 5.19 -12.44 3.71
C LYS A 21 3.92 -12.27 4.53
N THR A 22 3.04 -11.32 4.15
CA THR A 22 1.73 -11.16 4.79
C THR A 22 0.89 -12.43 4.64
N GLN A 23 0.90 -13.04 3.45
CA GLN A 23 0.15 -14.27 3.17
C GLN A 23 0.75 -15.49 3.89
N SER A 24 2.07 -15.54 4.06
CA SER A 24 2.75 -16.63 4.76
C SER A 24 2.79 -16.47 6.29
N GLY A 25 2.27 -15.37 6.83
CA GLY A 25 2.24 -15.09 8.27
C GLY A 25 3.53 -14.45 8.85
N ASP A 26 4.52 -14.11 8.02
CA ASP A 26 5.69 -13.31 8.46
C ASP A 26 5.28 -11.82 8.52
N THR A 27 4.48 -11.48 9.53
CA THR A 27 3.90 -10.14 9.71
C THR A 27 4.94 -9.08 10.04
N VAL A 28 6.03 -9.44 10.75
CA VAL A 28 7.15 -8.55 11.07
C VAL A 28 7.91 -8.18 9.80
N GLY A 29 8.32 -9.18 9.02
CA GLY A 29 9.02 -8.97 7.76
C GLY A 29 8.15 -8.26 6.73
N ALA A 30 6.85 -8.57 6.68
CA ALA A 30 5.90 -7.89 5.82
C ALA A 30 5.80 -6.39 6.14
N THR A 31 5.60 -6.06 7.42
CA THR A 31 5.47 -4.66 7.85
C THR A 31 6.76 -3.89 7.55
N SER A 32 7.93 -4.46 7.87
CA SER A 32 9.22 -3.82 7.61
C SER A 32 9.41 -3.49 6.12
N ASN A 33 9.22 -4.47 5.25
CA ASN A 33 9.43 -4.32 3.81
C ASN A 33 8.41 -3.36 3.19
N ALA A 34 7.15 -3.41 3.64
CA ALA A 34 6.10 -2.50 3.19
C ALA A 34 6.43 -1.03 3.54
N LEU A 35 6.90 -0.77 4.76
CA LEU A 35 7.28 0.58 5.18
C LEU A 35 8.54 1.10 4.48
N GLU A 36 9.46 0.22 4.11
CA GLU A 36 10.62 0.61 3.30
C GLU A 36 10.21 0.97 1.86
N ALA A 37 9.39 0.13 1.23
CA ALA A 37 8.83 0.40 -0.09
C ALA A 37 8.03 1.72 -0.10
N GLN A 38 7.22 1.94 0.93
CA GLN A 38 6.42 3.17 1.11
C GLN A 38 7.31 4.42 1.07
N LYS A 39 8.40 4.46 1.83
CA LYS A 39 9.31 5.62 1.86
C LYS A 39 9.89 5.91 0.49
N ILE A 40 10.30 4.87 -0.24
CA ILE A 40 10.86 5.02 -1.58
C ILE A 40 9.80 5.56 -2.54
N PHE A 41 8.60 4.98 -2.57
CA PHE A 41 7.50 5.45 -3.43
C PHE A 41 7.11 6.90 -3.12
N SER A 42 7.00 7.25 -1.83
CA SER A 42 6.69 8.61 -1.39
C SER A 42 7.73 9.61 -1.89
N SER A 43 9.02 9.31 -1.71
CA SER A 43 10.11 10.17 -2.20
C SER A 43 10.16 10.30 -3.73
N ALA A 44 9.64 9.29 -4.44
CA ALA A 44 9.57 9.26 -5.89
C ALA A 44 8.25 9.83 -6.47
N GLY A 45 7.31 10.29 -5.62
CA GLY A 45 5.99 10.75 -6.06
C GLY A 45 5.09 9.66 -6.66
N ARG A 46 5.43 8.38 -6.42
CA ARG A 46 4.69 7.19 -6.89
C ARG A 46 3.55 6.85 -5.94
N HIS A 47 2.61 7.78 -5.80
CA HIS A 47 1.52 7.69 -4.82
C HIS A 47 0.57 6.49 -5.08
N ASP A 48 0.50 6.01 -6.33
CA ASP A 48 -0.21 4.79 -6.74
C ASP A 48 0.32 3.52 -6.04
N CYS A 49 1.62 3.43 -5.86
CA CYS A 49 2.26 2.32 -5.16
C CYS A 49 2.40 2.59 -3.66
N GLU A 50 2.51 3.86 -3.27
CA GLU A 50 2.63 4.26 -1.87
C GLU A 50 1.42 3.82 -1.03
N TRP A 51 0.19 4.07 -1.50
CA TRP A 51 -1.00 3.67 -0.75
C TRP A 51 -1.14 2.15 -0.64
N LEU A 52 -0.69 1.39 -1.66
CA LEU A 52 -0.64 -0.07 -1.62
C LEU A 52 0.37 -0.57 -0.58
N ALA A 53 1.53 0.09 -0.47
CA ALA A 53 2.52 -0.22 0.55
C ALA A 53 1.98 0.04 1.97
N TRP A 54 1.27 1.17 2.17
CA TRP A 54 0.55 1.41 3.43
C TRP A 54 -0.50 0.35 3.72
N LEU A 55 -1.28 -0.07 2.72
CA LEU A 55 -2.28 -1.12 2.88
C LEU A 55 -1.65 -2.47 3.28
N VAL A 56 -0.52 -2.86 2.69
CA VAL A 56 0.18 -4.09 3.07
C VAL A 56 0.68 -4.01 4.51
N ALA A 57 1.24 -2.87 4.95
CA ALA A 57 1.64 -2.67 6.33
C ALA A 57 0.44 -2.75 7.30
N ALA A 58 -0.71 -2.19 6.91
CA ALA A 58 -1.95 -2.26 7.69
C ALA A 58 -2.44 -3.71 7.84
N ARG A 59 -2.45 -4.47 6.75
CA ARG A 59 -2.84 -5.89 6.71
C ARG A 59 -1.91 -6.75 7.55
N ALA A 60 -0.61 -6.55 7.43
CA ALA A 60 0.39 -7.28 8.22
C ALA A 60 0.23 -6.97 9.73
N SER A 61 -0.02 -5.72 10.09
CA SER A 61 -0.27 -5.30 11.48
C SER A 61 -1.56 -5.89 12.03
N LYS A 62 -2.64 -5.94 11.24
CA LYS A 62 -3.90 -6.61 11.62
C LYS A 62 -3.68 -8.10 11.85
N ALA A 63 -2.93 -8.76 10.96
CA ALA A 63 -2.61 -10.18 11.09
C ALA A 63 -1.71 -10.49 12.31
N SER A 64 -0.92 -9.53 12.79
CA SER A 64 -0.14 -9.68 14.04
C SER A 64 -0.91 -9.29 15.31
N GLY A 65 -2.18 -8.88 15.19
CA GLY A 65 -2.99 -8.41 16.32
C GLY A 65 -2.67 -6.98 16.78
N ASP A 66 -1.91 -6.20 16.01
CA ASP A 66 -1.62 -4.79 16.31
C ASP A 66 -2.67 -3.89 15.63
N ASP A 67 -3.90 -3.92 16.17
CA ASP A 67 -5.04 -3.18 15.64
C ASP A 67 -4.87 -1.65 15.67
N ALA A 68 -4.00 -1.15 16.55
CA ALA A 68 -3.67 0.27 16.60
C ALA A 68 -2.87 0.67 15.36
N LYS A 69 -1.78 -0.06 15.06
CA LYS A 69 -0.99 0.20 13.84
C LYS A 69 -1.75 -0.13 12.57
N ALA A 70 -2.57 -1.18 12.58
CA ALA A 70 -3.40 -1.51 11.42
C ALA A 70 -4.28 -0.31 11.01
N ARG A 71 -4.95 0.33 11.98
CA ARG A 71 -5.79 1.51 11.73
C ARG A 71 -4.99 2.74 11.33
N ASP A 72 -3.83 3.00 11.96
CA ASP A 72 -2.95 4.11 11.58
C ASP A 72 -2.49 3.98 10.12
N TYR A 73 -1.95 2.81 9.75
CA TYR A 73 -1.47 2.57 8.38
C TYR A 73 -2.60 2.57 7.35
N ALA A 74 -3.79 2.05 7.71
CA ALA A 74 -4.97 2.13 6.84
C ALA A 74 -5.41 3.59 6.62
N SER A 75 -5.44 4.41 7.67
CA SER A 75 -5.75 5.84 7.54
C SER A 75 -4.80 6.55 6.58
N ARG A 76 -3.50 6.27 6.67
CA ARG A 76 -2.48 6.81 5.76
C ARG A 76 -2.68 6.33 4.32
N ALA A 77 -3.00 5.05 4.11
CA ALA A 77 -3.34 4.51 2.79
C ALA A 77 -4.55 5.26 2.19
N GLN A 78 -5.60 5.46 2.99
CA GLN A 78 -6.80 6.18 2.56
C GLN A 78 -6.50 7.63 2.19
N GLN A 79 -5.67 8.32 2.99
CA GLN A 79 -5.25 9.69 2.72
C GLN A 79 -4.51 9.78 1.37
N VAL A 80 -3.49 8.96 1.13
CA VAL A 80 -2.74 8.95 -0.13
C VAL A 80 -3.65 8.60 -1.31
N PHE A 81 -4.49 7.58 -1.16
CA PHE A 81 -5.42 7.14 -2.19
C PHE A 81 -6.44 8.22 -2.59
N SER A 82 -6.98 8.96 -1.61
CA SER A 82 -7.90 10.07 -1.87
C SER A 82 -7.22 11.25 -2.58
N GLY A 83 -5.92 11.46 -2.34
CA GLY A 83 -5.12 12.48 -3.01
C GLY A 83 -4.89 12.21 -4.50
N LEU A 84 -4.95 10.94 -4.94
CA LEU A 84 -4.72 10.56 -6.35
C LEU A 84 -5.71 11.24 -7.30
N GLN A 85 -6.96 11.43 -6.89
CA GLN A 85 -7.96 12.10 -7.74
C GLN A 85 -7.58 13.55 -8.04
N GLN A 86 -7.04 14.27 -7.05
CA GLN A 86 -6.59 15.65 -7.23
C GLN A 86 -5.37 15.71 -8.15
N GLN A 87 -4.46 14.75 -8.04
CA GLN A 87 -3.24 14.70 -8.83
C GLN A 87 -3.48 14.31 -10.29
N TRP A 88 -4.36 13.33 -10.55
CA TRP A 88 -4.55 12.77 -11.88
C TRP A 88 -5.76 13.33 -12.62
N GLY A 89 -6.70 13.97 -11.91
CA GLY A 89 -7.99 14.34 -12.45
C GLY A 89 -8.95 13.14 -12.57
N ASN A 90 -10.20 13.44 -12.86
CA ASN A 90 -11.31 12.49 -12.71
C ASN A 90 -11.22 11.29 -13.65
N ASP A 91 -10.84 11.49 -14.91
CA ASP A 91 -10.87 10.42 -15.93
C ASP A 91 -9.81 9.35 -15.69
N TYR A 92 -8.57 9.77 -15.39
CA TYR A 92 -7.48 8.86 -15.04
C TYR A 92 -7.74 8.15 -13.72
N TYR A 93 -8.27 8.87 -12.73
CA TYR A 93 -8.65 8.28 -11.46
C TYR A 93 -9.75 7.22 -11.63
N ASN A 94 -10.80 7.50 -12.39
CA ASN A 94 -11.88 6.53 -12.65
C ASN A 94 -11.37 5.31 -13.42
N THR A 95 -10.47 5.50 -14.38
CA THR A 95 -9.83 4.38 -15.09
C THR A 95 -9.02 3.52 -14.11
N TYR A 96 -8.26 4.13 -13.20
CA TYR A 96 -7.53 3.42 -12.16
C TYR A 96 -8.47 2.65 -11.22
N LEU A 97 -9.57 3.26 -10.78
CA LEU A 97 -10.60 2.61 -9.95
C LEU A 97 -11.31 1.44 -10.63
N SER A 98 -11.34 1.42 -11.96
CA SER A 98 -11.98 0.34 -12.73
C SER A 98 -11.17 -0.97 -12.71
N ARG A 99 -9.89 -0.90 -12.33
CA ARG A 99 -9.02 -2.08 -12.31
C ARG A 99 -9.43 -3.06 -11.20
N PRO A 100 -9.59 -4.37 -11.51
CA PRO A 100 -10.02 -5.36 -10.52
C PRO A 100 -9.10 -5.48 -9.30
N ASP A 101 -7.78 -5.36 -9.50
CA ASP A 101 -6.79 -5.41 -8.41
C ASP A 101 -6.93 -4.21 -7.46
N VAL A 102 -7.19 -3.02 -8.01
CA VAL A 102 -7.43 -1.80 -7.21
C VAL A 102 -8.73 -1.91 -6.42
N GLN A 103 -9.79 -2.46 -7.01
CA GLN A 103 -11.06 -2.69 -6.31
C GLN A 103 -10.89 -3.66 -5.13
N LEU A 104 -10.13 -4.74 -5.32
CA LEU A 104 -9.83 -5.69 -4.25
C LEU A 104 -9.04 -5.01 -3.13
N SER A 105 -7.98 -4.27 -3.46
CA SER A 105 -7.19 -3.53 -2.47
C SER A 105 -8.02 -2.49 -1.72
N ARG A 106 -8.95 -1.80 -2.40
CA ARG A 106 -9.84 -0.84 -1.75
C ARG A 106 -10.82 -1.51 -0.78
N LYS A 107 -11.38 -2.67 -1.16
CA LYS A 107 -12.22 -3.47 -0.26
C LYS A 107 -11.47 -3.87 1.01
N GLN A 108 -10.23 -4.35 0.88
CA GLN A 108 -9.38 -4.69 2.02
C GLN A 108 -9.08 -3.49 2.92
N LEU A 109 -8.87 -2.31 2.32
CA LEU A 109 -8.68 -1.08 3.05
C LEU A 109 -9.94 -0.70 3.85
N ASP A 110 -11.09 -0.73 3.20
CA ASP A 110 -12.39 -0.38 3.80
C ASP A 110 -12.75 -1.32 4.97
N GLU A 111 -12.41 -2.61 4.87
CA GLU A 111 -12.58 -3.60 5.96
C GLU A 111 -11.75 -3.23 7.21
N ILE A 112 -10.49 -2.83 7.02
CA ILE A 112 -9.61 -2.42 8.13
C ILE A 112 -10.10 -1.09 8.75
N VAL A 113 -10.43 -0.10 7.93
CA VAL A 113 -10.91 1.21 8.39
C VAL A 113 -12.24 1.09 9.15
N SER A 114 -13.16 0.27 8.64
CA SER A 114 -14.48 0.07 9.25
C SER A 114 -14.45 -0.83 10.49
N GLY A 115 -13.32 -1.46 10.80
CA GLY A 115 -13.21 -2.46 11.86
C GLY A 115 -14.05 -3.72 11.60
N LYS A 116 -14.47 -3.96 10.35
CA LYS A 116 -15.23 -5.15 9.97
C LYS A 116 -14.26 -6.27 9.59
N THR A 117 -14.61 -7.48 9.97
CA THR A 117 -13.85 -8.71 9.69
C THR A 117 -14.73 -9.63 8.86
#